data_AF-W2Z962-F1
#
_entry.id   AF-W2Z962-F1
#
_cell.length_a   1.000
_cell.length_b   1.000
_cell.length_c   1.000
_cell.angle_alpha   90.00
_cell.angle_beta   90.00
_cell.angle_gamma   90.00
#
_symmetry.space_group_name_H-M   'P 1'
#
loop_
_entity.id
_entity.type
_entity.pdbx_description
1 polymer ?
#
loop_
_entity_poly.entity_id
_entity_poly.type
_entity_poly.pdbx_seq_one_letter_code
_entity_poly.pdbx_strand_id
1 'polypeptide(L)'
;MSRRTLALFGGALVARLVLLLYGYFQDHYMAVKYTDVDYDVYSDAAREMAEGKSPFERTTYRYTPVLAFLLLPNIYVHEVFGKLLFVGCDILVGYILYQILRLRGLPDASAVNYCCVWLFHPFSVNISTRGNADAIVVLLVMLSLLLVMRKQLVLSALAYGAAVHFKIYPIIYALAFLVFLNGNFSATNANWISSSNSLWAQFAGLLNRDRLAFGLVSGGLFIFLAAGCYYLYGFQFLYEAYLYHFTRTDNRHNFSVYFYDLYLRYNTPSGFGVGLLAFLPQLTSLVAISFAYGRDLPFALFALTMVFVIFNKVCTAQVRNTILPFRT
;
A
#
# COMPACT_ATOMS: atom_id res chain seq x y z
N MET A 1 -15.20 16.31 16.02
CA MET A 1 -15.86 14.99 15.87
C MET A 1 -17.02 14.93 16.86
N SER A 2 -18.15 14.35 16.47
CA SER A 2 -19.26 14.15 17.40
C SER A 2 -18.93 13.06 18.41
N ARG A 3 -19.64 13.02 19.56
CA ARG A 3 -19.51 11.95 20.56
C ARG A 3 -19.75 10.56 19.93
N ARG A 4 -20.68 10.49 18.98
CA ARG A 4 -20.96 9.28 18.19
C ARG A 4 -19.75 8.82 17.40
N THR A 5 -19.03 9.74 16.74
CA THR A 5 -17.82 9.38 16.00
C THR A 5 -16.77 8.79 16.93
N LEU A 6 -16.49 9.44 18.07
CA LEU A 6 -15.50 8.94 19.03
C LEU A 6 -15.87 7.55 19.57
N ALA A 7 -17.16 7.33 19.88
CA ALA A 7 -17.63 6.03 20.33
C ALA A 7 -17.43 4.92 19.28
N LEU A 8 -17.62 5.21 18.00
CA LEU A 8 -17.42 4.24 16.92
C LEU A 8 -15.95 3.89 16.70
N PHE A 9 -15.06 4.88 16.74
CA PHE A 9 -13.61 4.62 16.69
C PHE A 9 -13.14 3.84 17.93
N GLY A 10 -13.65 4.18 19.11
CA GLY A 10 -13.39 3.43 20.34
C GLY A 10 -13.88 1.99 20.24
N GLY A 11 -15.09 1.77 19.74
CA GLY A 11 -15.64 0.43 19.52
C GLY A 11 -14.82 -0.39 18.51
N ALA A 12 -14.36 0.23 17.43
CA ALA A 12 -13.50 -0.41 16.44
C ALA A 12 -12.13 -0.80 17.01
N LEU A 13 -11.56 0.02 17.91
CA LEU A 13 -10.33 -0.30 18.64
C LEU A 13 -10.56 -1.46 19.60
N VAL A 14 -11.62 -1.41 20.42
CA VAL A 14 -11.96 -2.48 21.36
C VAL A 14 -12.15 -3.81 20.62
N ALA A 15 -12.85 -3.82 19.48
CA ALA A 15 -13.03 -5.02 18.67
C ALA A 15 -11.69 -5.63 18.21
N ARG A 16 -10.73 -4.81 17.80
CA ARG A 16 -9.38 -5.26 17.41
C ARG A 16 -8.61 -5.79 18.63
N LEU A 17 -8.67 -5.13 19.77
CA LEU A 17 -8.01 -5.59 21.00
C LEU A 17 -8.56 -6.93 21.48
N VAL A 18 -9.89 -7.12 21.42
CA VAL A 18 -10.53 -8.42 21.73
C VAL A 18 -10.02 -9.51 20.78
N LEU A 19 -9.89 -9.21 19.48
CA LEU A 19 -9.34 -10.16 18.51
C LEU A 19 -7.85 -10.44 18.71
N LEU A 20 -7.06 -9.49 19.20
CA LEU A 20 -5.67 -9.75 19.59
C LEU A 20 -5.58 -10.73 20.77
N LEU A 21 -6.44 -10.55 21.78
CA LEU A 21 -6.54 -11.48 22.93
C LEU A 21 -7.01 -12.87 22.49
N TYR A 22 -8.03 -12.92 21.64
CA TYR A 22 -8.49 -14.17 21.04
C TYR A 22 -7.40 -14.82 20.19
N GLY A 23 -6.67 -14.04 19.39
CA GLY A 23 -5.56 -14.50 18.58
C GLY A 23 -4.46 -15.13 19.43
N TYR A 24 -4.10 -14.51 20.54
CA TYR A 24 -3.16 -15.07 21.51
C TYR A 24 -3.63 -16.43 22.06
N PHE A 25 -4.91 -16.52 22.45
CA PHE A 25 -5.51 -17.79 22.89
C PHE A 25 -5.46 -18.85 21.77
N GLN A 26 -5.91 -18.51 20.57
CA GLN A 26 -5.90 -19.44 19.43
C GLN A 26 -4.49 -19.92 19.10
N ASP A 27 -3.50 -19.02 19.10
CA ASP A 27 -2.11 -19.35 18.82
C ASP A 27 -1.50 -20.30 19.87
N HIS A 28 -1.96 -20.26 21.12
CA HIS A 28 -1.45 -21.15 22.17
C HIS A 28 -2.14 -22.52 22.16
N TYR A 29 -3.46 -22.56 21.99
CA TYR A 29 -4.26 -23.78 22.22
C TYR A 29 -4.69 -24.52 20.94
N MET A 30 -4.59 -23.91 19.76
CA MET A 30 -5.04 -24.51 18.50
C MET A 30 -3.88 -24.82 17.55
N ALA A 31 -4.09 -25.84 16.70
CA ALA A 31 -3.15 -26.23 15.66
C ALA A 31 -3.03 -25.14 14.57
N VAL A 32 -4.16 -24.56 14.16
CA VAL A 32 -4.20 -23.49 13.14
C VAL A 32 -3.99 -22.13 13.81
N LYS A 33 -2.89 -21.46 13.43
CA LYS A 33 -2.50 -20.17 14.00
C LYS A 33 -3.34 -19.01 13.47
N TYR A 34 -3.71 -18.13 14.39
CA TYR A 34 -4.29 -16.83 14.11
C TYR A 34 -3.22 -15.85 13.62
N THR A 35 -2.01 -15.89 14.15
CA THR A 35 -0.94 -14.99 13.68
C THR A 35 -0.59 -15.26 12.22
N ASP A 36 -0.33 -14.20 11.46
CA ASP A 36 0.20 -14.32 10.10
C ASP A 36 1.66 -14.78 10.14
N VAL A 37 2.03 -15.70 9.27
CA VAL A 37 3.41 -16.22 9.16
C VAL A 37 4.39 -15.08 8.87
N ASP A 38 3.94 -14.07 8.12
CA ASP A 38 4.75 -12.89 7.84
C ASP A 38 5.12 -12.12 9.12
N TYR A 39 4.27 -12.13 10.17
CA TYR A 39 4.56 -11.46 11.43
C TYR A 39 5.77 -12.06 12.15
N ASP A 40 5.90 -13.38 12.10
CA ASP A 40 7.04 -14.10 12.67
C ASP A 40 8.31 -13.78 11.87
N VAL A 41 8.21 -13.71 10.54
CA VAL A 41 9.33 -13.30 9.67
C VAL A 41 9.81 -11.88 10.00
N TYR A 42 8.89 -10.94 10.26
CA TYR A 42 9.28 -9.58 10.66
C TYR A 42 9.92 -9.54 12.03
N SER A 43 9.39 -10.30 12.99
CA SER A 43 9.86 -10.34 14.37
C SER A 43 11.23 -11.02 14.47
N ASP A 44 11.46 -12.08 13.71
CA ASP A 44 12.76 -12.74 13.61
C ASP A 44 13.81 -11.80 12.97
N ALA A 45 13.46 -11.09 11.90
CA ALA A 45 14.36 -10.11 11.30
C ALA A 45 14.69 -8.94 12.26
N ALA A 46 13.72 -8.51 13.07
CA ALA A 46 13.96 -7.54 14.14
C ALA A 46 14.90 -8.11 15.22
N ARG A 47 14.80 -9.41 15.53
CA ARG A 47 15.74 -10.10 16.44
C ARG A 47 17.17 -10.11 15.89
N GLU A 48 17.35 -10.41 14.60
CA GLU A 48 18.68 -10.31 13.96
C GLU A 48 19.26 -8.90 14.10
N MET A 49 18.44 -7.86 13.83
CA MET A 49 18.88 -6.48 14.01
C MET A 49 19.22 -6.13 15.46
N ALA A 50 18.47 -6.66 16.44
CA ALA A 50 18.74 -6.47 17.86
C ALA A 50 20.08 -7.11 18.29
N GLU A 51 20.49 -8.19 17.64
CA GLU A 51 21.79 -8.85 17.81
C GLU A 51 22.93 -8.18 17.02
N GLY A 52 22.65 -7.08 16.31
CA GLY A 52 23.64 -6.36 15.49
C GLY A 52 23.90 -7.00 14.11
N LYS A 53 23.05 -7.96 13.69
CA LYS A 53 23.13 -8.65 12.42
C LYS A 53 22.22 -8.03 11.36
N SER A 54 22.33 -8.53 10.14
CA SER A 54 21.46 -8.10 9.04
C SER A 54 20.05 -8.69 9.18
N PRO A 55 18.96 -7.92 8.97
CA PRO A 55 17.60 -8.48 8.96
C PRO A 55 17.40 -9.53 7.87
N PHE A 56 18.26 -9.55 6.85
CA PHE A 56 18.24 -10.53 5.76
C PHE A 56 18.92 -11.86 6.10
N GLU A 57 19.53 -12.00 7.28
CA GLU A 57 19.97 -13.31 7.80
C GLU A 57 18.76 -14.19 8.13
N ARG A 58 17.63 -13.59 8.47
CA ARG A 58 16.36 -14.28 8.49
C ARG A 58 15.97 -14.69 7.08
N THR A 59 16.01 -16.01 6.83
CA THR A 59 15.55 -16.60 5.56
C THR A 59 14.15 -16.10 5.22
N THR A 60 13.86 -15.87 3.94
CA THR A 60 12.57 -15.39 3.44
C THR A 60 12.13 -14.00 3.91
N TYR A 61 13.00 -13.22 4.57
CA TYR A 61 12.74 -11.79 4.74
C TYR A 61 12.83 -11.09 3.38
N ARG A 62 11.72 -10.48 2.93
CA ARG A 62 11.54 -9.83 1.61
C ARG A 62 11.02 -8.40 1.72
N TYR A 63 11.34 -7.74 2.83
CA TYR A 63 10.76 -6.45 3.21
C TYR A 63 11.86 -5.40 3.41
N THR A 64 11.48 -4.12 3.46
CA THR A 64 12.43 -3.05 3.78
C THR A 64 13.03 -3.25 5.17
N PRO A 65 14.33 -2.99 5.40
CA PRO A 65 14.93 -3.01 6.74
C PRO A 65 14.22 -2.07 7.73
N VAL A 66 13.57 -1.02 7.23
CA VAL A 66 12.77 -0.09 8.04
C VAL A 66 11.66 -0.82 8.82
N LEU A 67 11.05 -1.86 8.24
CA LEU A 67 10.01 -2.63 8.92
C LEU A 67 10.59 -3.40 10.12
N ALA A 68 11.67 -4.14 9.93
CA ALA A 68 12.36 -4.86 11.02
C ALA A 68 12.81 -3.88 12.12
N PHE A 69 13.35 -2.71 11.73
CA PHE A 69 13.72 -1.66 12.68
C PHE A 69 12.53 -1.15 13.52
N LEU A 70 11.38 -0.89 12.88
CA LEU A 70 10.16 -0.46 13.58
C LEU A 70 9.63 -1.53 14.55
N LEU A 71 9.98 -2.80 14.35
CA LEU A 71 9.59 -3.91 15.20
C LEU A 71 10.64 -4.32 16.24
N LEU A 72 11.74 -3.57 16.40
CA LEU A 72 12.67 -3.79 17.52
C LEU A 72 11.99 -3.85 18.90
N PRO A 73 10.94 -3.06 19.20
CA PRO A 73 10.22 -3.19 20.47
C PRO A 73 9.49 -4.53 20.65
N ASN A 74 9.30 -5.35 19.59
CA ASN A 74 8.85 -6.74 19.76
C ASN A 74 9.83 -7.55 20.61
N ILE A 75 11.12 -7.23 20.53
CA ILE A 75 12.20 -7.92 21.24
C ILE A 75 12.44 -7.27 22.60
N TYR A 76 12.48 -5.94 22.66
CA TYR A 76 12.83 -5.21 23.88
C TYR A 76 11.68 -5.00 24.86
N VAL A 77 10.43 -5.02 24.39
CA VAL A 77 9.25 -4.70 25.20
C VAL A 77 8.29 -5.88 25.27
N HIS A 78 7.68 -6.25 24.14
CA HIS A 78 6.73 -7.36 24.08
C HIS A 78 6.43 -7.76 22.63
N GLU A 79 6.30 -9.06 22.35
CA GLU A 79 6.04 -9.62 21.01
C GLU A 79 4.76 -9.10 20.32
N VAL A 80 3.83 -8.53 21.09
CA VAL A 80 2.53 -8.00 20.61
C VAL A 80 2.65 -6.57 20.06
N PHE A 81 3.76 -5.87 20.33
CA PHE A 81 3.93 -4.46 19.97
C PHE A 81 3.65 -4.19 18.48
N GLY A 82 4.19 -5.00 17.57
CA GLY A 82 3.98 -4.86 16.14
C GLY A 82 2.51 -4.98 15.72
N LYS A 83 1.77 -5.91 16.33
CA LYS A 83 0.31 -6.03 16.09
C LYS A 83 -0.44 -4.78 16.56
N LEU A 84 -0.06 -4.20 17.71
CA LEU A 84 -0.65 -2.95 18.19
C LEU A 84 -0.31 -1.77 17.27
N LEU A 85 0.91 -1.72 16.74
CA LEU A 85 1.32 -0.72 15.75
C LEU A 85 0.44 -0.82 14.49
N PHE A 86 0.26 -2.03 13.94
CA PHE A 86 -0.56 -2.22 12.73
C PHE A 86 -2.05 -1.93 12.96
N VAL A 87 -2.60 -2.32 14.11
CA VAL A 87 -3.95 -1.93 14.54
C VAL A 87 -4.08 -0.41 14.65
N GLY A 88 -3.07 0.27 15.23
CA GLY A 88 -3.02 1.72 15.29
C GLY A 88 -3.05 2.36 13.90
N CYS A 89 -2.22 1.87 12.98
CA CYS A 89 -2.21 2.33 11.59
C CYS A 89 -3.56 2.14 10.90
N ASP A 90 -4.22 0.99 11.07
CA ASP A 90 -5.52 0.68 10.46
C ASP A 90 -6.65 1.59 11.01
N ILE A 91 -6.65 1.89 12.32
CA ILE A 91 -7.58 2.85 12.90
C ILE A 91 -7.32 4.27 12.36
N LEU A 92 -6.05 4.66 12.21
CA LEU A 92 -5.68 5.95 11.61
C LEU A 92 -6.10 6.03 10.13
N VAL A 93 -6.03 4.94 9.36
CA VAL A 93 -6.58 4.86 8.01
C VAL A 93 -8.07 5.20 8.02
N GLY A 94 -8.85 4.60 8.93
CA GLY A 94 -10.27 4.91 9.09
C GLY A 94 -10.51 6.39 9.43
N TYR A 95 -9.64 7.01 10.22
CA TYR A 95 -9.72 8.44 10.55
C TYR A 95 -9.38 9.33 9.36
N ILE A 96 -8.36 8.98 8.57
CA ILE A 96 -8.02 9.69 7.35
C ILE A 96 -9.16 9.58 6.33
N LEU A 97 -9.77 8.40 6.17
CA LEU A 97 -10.94 8.21 5.33
C LEU A 97 -12.08 9.14 5.77
N TYR A 98 -12.37 9.23 7.07
CA TYR A 98 -13.35 10.18 7.61
C TYR A 98 -13.03 11.62 7.21
N GLN A 99 -11.76 12.05 7.34
CA GLN A 99 -11.32 13.39 6.95
C GLN A 99 -11.49 13.63 5.44
N ILE A 100 -11.15 12.66 4.59
CA ILE A 100 -11.33 12.74 3.13
C ILE A 100 -12.81 12.89 2.79
N LEU A 101 -13.71 12.11 3.40
CA LEU A 101 -15.15 12.20 3.15
C LEU A 101 -15.71 13.56 3.57
N ARG A 102 -15.26 14.10 4.71
CA ARG A 102 -15.63 15.45 5.15
C ARG A 102 -15.12 16.54 4.21
N LEU A 103 -13.90 16.41 3.67
CA LEU A 103 -13.36 17.33 2.66
C LEU A 103 -14.12 17.25 1.33
N ARG A 104 -14.68 16.09 0.98
CA ARG A 104 -15.58 15.93 -0.18
C ARG A 104 -17.00 16.46 0.07
N GLY A 105 -17.25 17.08 1.22
CA GLY A 105 -18.52 17.75 1.54
C GLY A 105 -19.60 16.86 2.17
N LEU A 106 -19.30 15.60 2.52
CA LEU A 106 -20.29 14.73 3.15
C LEU A 106 -20.61 15.20 4.59
N PRO A 107 -21.88 15.18 5.02
CA PRO A 107 -22.27 15.40 6.41
C PRO A 107 -21.59 14.43 7.39
N ASP A 108 -21.43 14.84 8.66
CA ASP A 108 -20.72 14.05 9.69
C ASP A 108 -21.33 12.65 9.83
N ALA A 109 -22.66 12.57 9.95
CA ALA A 109 -23.37 11.31 10.09
C ALA A 109 -23.10 10.35 8.91
N SER A 110 -23.14 10.84 7.67
CA SER A 110 -22.90 10.03 6.48
C SER A 110 -21.44 9.60 6.38
N ALA A 111 -20.50 10.52 6.60
CA ALA A 111 -19.06 10.21 6.57
C ALA A 111 -18.72 9.10 7.57
N VAL A 112 -19.27 9.17 8.78
CA VAL A 112 -19.07 8.16 9.81
C VAL A 112 -19.67 6.81 9.42
N ASN A 113 -20.87 6.79 8.85
CA ASN A 113 -21.49 5.54 8.38
C ASN A 113 -20.63 4.84 7.31
N TYR A 114 -20.06 5.58 6.37
CA TYR A 114 -19.14 5.01 5.38
C TYR A 114 -17.83 4.54 6.01
N CYS A 115 -17.30 5.25 7.01
CA CYS A 115 -16.11 4.78 7.74
C CYS A 115 -16.35 3.48 8.50
N CYS A 116 -17.58 3.21 8.96
CA CYS A 116 -17.91 1.93 9.58
C CYS A 116 -17.65 0.75 8.62
N VAL A 117 -17.84 0.95 7.31
CA VAL A 117 -17.56 -0.09 6.31
C VAL A 117 -16.10 -0.50 6.37
N TRP A 118 -15.16 0.42 6.56
CA TRP A 118 -13.73 0.09 6.75
C TRP A 118 -13.46 -0.44 8.17
N LEU A 119 -13.86 0.33 9.19
CA LEU A 119 -13.52 0.06 10.59
C LEU A 119 -14.03 -1.29 11.09
N PHE A 120 -15.15 -1.78 10.57
CA PHE A 120 -15.75 -3.06 10.94
C PHE A 120 -15.73 -4.08 9.80
N HIS A 121 -14.97 -3.82 8.72
CA HIS A 121 -14.78 -4.81 7.68
C HIS A 121 -14.01 -6.02 8.24
N PRO A 122 -14.52 -7.25 8.12
CA PRO A 122 -13.85 -8.42 8.70
C PRO A 122 -12.43 -8.62 8.14
N PHE A 123 -12.16 -8.21 6.90
CA PHE A 123 -10.81 -8.32 6.32
C PHE A 123 -9.85 -7.24 6.83
N SER A 124 -10.26 -5.97 6.95
CA SER A 124 -9.37 -4.91 7.49
C SER A 124 -9.03 -5.20 8.95
N VAL A 125 -10.05 -5.61 9.73
CA VAL A 125 -9.88 -6.01 11.12
C VAL A 125 -8.91 -7.20 11.21
N ASN A 126 -9.16 -8.29 10.49
CA ASN A 126 -8.29 -9.48 10.58
C ASN A 126 -6.87 -9.22 10.07
N ILE A 127 -6.68 -8.53 8.95
CA ILE A 127 -5.34 -8.30 8.38
C ILE A 127 -4.47 -7.52 9.38
N SER A 128 -5.02 -6.50 10.02
CA SER A 128 -4.29 -5.70 11.02
C SER A 128 -4.01 -6.50 12.31
N THR A 129 -4.99 -7.25 12.84
CA THR A 129 -4.83 -8.01 14.09
C THR A 129 -3.99 -9.28 13.94
N ARG A 130 -3.93 -9.89 12.75
CA ARG A 130 -3.06 -11.04 12.48
C ARG A 130 -1.57 -10.65 12.39
N GLY A 131 -1.24 -9.36 12.26
CA GLY A 131 0.14 -8.89 12.24
C GLY A 131 0.70 -8.54 10.85
N ASN A 132 -0.14 -8.19 9.88
CA ASN A 132 0.36 -7.80 8.55
C ASN A 132 0.74 -6.30 8.51
N ALA A 133 1.95 -6.01 8.02
CA ALA A 133 2.49 -4.66 7.90
C ALA A 133 1.86 -3.80 6.78
N ASP A 134 0.96 -4.36 5.96
CA ASP A 134 0.24 -3.65 4.89
C ASP A 134 -0.55 -2.44 5.41
N ALA A 135 -0.97 -2.46 6.69
CA ALA A 135 -1.64 -1.33 7.32
C ALA A 135 -0.78 -0.04 7.29
N ILE A 136 0.55 -0.15 7.38
CA ILE A 136 1.48 0.99 7.29
C ILE A 136 1.47 1.56 5.87
N VAL A 137 1.52 0.69 4.85
CA VAL A 137 1.53 1.12 3.44
C VAL A 137 0.22 1.80 3.08
N VAL A 138 -0.92 1.22 3.48
CA VAL A 138 -2.24 1.82 3.27
C VAL A 138 -2.34 3.17 3.97
N LEU A 139 -1.82 3.29 5.21
CA LEU A 139 -1.77 4.56 5.93
C LEU A 139 -0.99 5.62 5.16
N LEU A 140 0.21 5.30 4.66
CA LEU A 140 1.05 6.24 3.92
C LEU A 140 0.40 6.69 2.59
N VAL A 141 -0.22 5.77 1.86
CA VAL A 141 -0.96 6.09 0.62
C VAL A 141 -2.18 6.98 0.93
N MET A 142 -3.00 6.61 1.92
CA MET A 142 -4.16 7.41 2.31
C MET A 142 -3.76 8.79 2.85
N LEU A 143 -2.64 8.86 3.59
CA LEU A 143 -2.07 10.11 4.07
C LEU A 143 -1.63 11.00 2.91
N SER A 144 -0.93 10.46 1.90
CA SER A 144 -0.57 11.23 0.70
C SER A 144 -1.81 11.80 0.01
N LEU A 145 -2.87 10.99 -0.18
CA LEU A 145 -4.13 11.45 -0.75
C LEU A 145 -4.76 12.61 0.06
N LEU A 146 -4.85 12.46 1.38
CA LEU A 146 -5.38 13.52 2.26
C LEU A 146 -4.56 14.82 2.17
N LEU A 147 -3.23 14.71 2.16
CA LEU A 147 -2.32 15.85 2.11
C LEU A 147 -2.40 16.58 0.76
N VAL A 148 -2.51 15.84 -0.37
CA VAL A 148 -2.79 16.44 -1.68
C VAL A 148 -4.12 17.21 -1.65
N MET A 149 -5.18 16.61 -1.13
CA MET A 149 -6.50 17.28 -1.03
C MET A 149 -6.46 18.55 -0.16
N ARG A 150 -5.56 18.60 0.83
CA ARG A 150 -5.31 19.78 1.67
C ARG A 150 -4.30 20.76 1.07
N LYS A 151 -3.89 20.57 -0.19
CA LYS A 151 -2.87 21.38 -0.88
C LYS A 151 -1.48 21.36 -0.25
N GLN A 152 -1.17 20.34 0.55
CA GLN A 152 0.14 20.16 1.20
C GLN A 152 1.04 19.26 0.35
N LEU A 153 1.51 19.80 -0.78
CA LEU A 153 2.19 19.03 -1.83
C LEU A 153 3.45 18.29 -1.35
N VAL A 154 4.35 19.00 -0.65
CA VAL A 154 5.63 18.44 -0.20
C VAL A 154 5.42 17.30 0.80
N LEU A 155 4.55 17.51 1.80
CA LEU A 155 4.23 16.48 2.78
C LEU A 155 3.58 15.26 2.13
N SER A 156 2.69 15.49 1.15
CA SER A 156 2.13 14.40 0.37
C SER A 156 3.18 13.63 -0.40
N ALA A 157 4.13 14.32 -1.04
CA ALA A 157 5.19 13.69 -1.81
C ALA A 157 6.11 12.86 -0.91
N LEU A 158 6.42 13.35 0.30
CA LEU A 158 7.17 12.60 1.30
C LEU A 158 6.41 11.35 1.76
N ALA A 159 5.11 11.48 2.11
CA ALA A 159 4.29 10.32 2.49
C ALA A 159 4.21 9.27 1.36
N TYR A 160 4.05 9.72 0.11
CA TYR A 160 4.02 8.84 -1.05
C TYR A 160 5.38 8.16 -1.32
N GLY A 161 6.48 8.91 -1.27
CA GLY A 161 7.83 8.35 -1.43
C GLY A 161 8.16 7.31 -0.35
N ALA A 162 7.74 7.56 0.89
CA ALA A 162 7.84 6.59 1.98
C ALA A 162 6.98 5.34 1.72
N ALA A 163 5.76 5.50 1.19
CA ALA A 163 4.90 4.36 0.84
C ALA A 163 5.56 3.44 -0.19
N VAL A 164 6.11 4.02 -1.26
CA VAL A 164 6.79 3.29 -2.34
C VAL A 164 8.09 2.63 -1.86
N HIS A 165 8.80 3.26 -0.93
CA HIS A 165 9.97 2.64 -0.30
C HIS A 165 9.59 1.44 0.58
N PHE A 166 8.49 1.56 1.33
CA PHE A 166 8.06 0.52 2.26
C PHE A 166 7.61 -0.76 1.53
N LYS A 167 6.86 -0.60 0.44
CA LYS A 167 6.59 -1.64 -0.55
C LYS A 167 6.57 -0.98 -1.93
N ILE A 168 7.09 -1.64 -2.96
CA ILE A 168 7.18 -1.04 -4.30
C ILE A 168 5.82 -0.82 -4.98
N TYR A 169 4.78 -1.59 -4.61
CA TYR A 169 3.47 -1.61 -5.29
C TYR A 169 2.75 -0.26 -5.44
N PRO A 170 2.76 0.68 -4.48
CA PRO A 170 2.15 1.99 -4.63
C PRO A 170 2.68 2.82 -5.80
N ILE A 171 3.82 2.42 -6.43
CA ILE A 171 4.35 3.08 -7.62
C ILE A 171 3.32 3.19 -8.75
N ILE A 172 2.34 2.28 -8.80
CA ILE A 172 1.25 2.31 -9.79
C ILE A 172 0.41 3.60 -9.73
N TYR A 173 0.40 4.30 -8.59
CA TYR A 173 -0.35 5.55 -8.43
C TYR A 173 0.40 6.77 -8.96
N ALA A 174 1.69 6.66 -9.29
CA ALA A 174 2.55 7.79 -9.65
C ALA A 174 1.95 8.60 -10.80
N LEU A 175 1.51 7.92 -11.86
CA LEU A 175 0.94 8.59 -13.03
C LEU A 175 -0.37 9.31 -12.68
N ALA A 176 -1.26 8.71 -11.88
CA ALA A 176 -2.49 9.38 -11.44
C ALA A 176 -2.22 10.64 -10.61
N PHE A 177 -1.23 10.61 -9.71
CA PHE A 177 -0.80 11.82 -8.98
C PHE A 177 -0.30 12.91 -9.94
N LEU A 178 0.52 12.56 -10.93
CA LEU A 178 1.01 13.53 -11.91
C LEU A 178 -0.11 14.09 -12.81
N VAL A 179 -1.07 13.26 -13.21
CA VAL A 179 -2.26 13.69 -13.96
C VAL A 179 -3.11 14.63 -13.12
N PHE A 180 -3.32 14.31 -11.84
CA PHE A 180 -4.08 15.17 -10.92
C PHE A 180 -3.44 16.56 -10.75
N LEU A 181 -2.11 16.62 -10.67
CA LEU A 181 -1.34 17.86 -10.52
C LEU A 181 -1.22 18.70 -11.81
N ASN A 182 -2.10 18.52 -12.79
CA ASN A 182 -2.05 19.29 -14.04
C ASN A 182 -2.52 20.75 -13.84
N GLY A 183 -1.65 21.72 -14.14
CA GLY A 183 -1.89 23.14 -14.41
C GLY A 183 -2.56 24.02 -13.34
N ASN A 184 -3.51 23.51 -12.57
CA ASN A 184 -4.48 24.31 -11.81
C ASN A 184 -4.57 23.94 -10.32
N PHE A 185 -3.61 23.18 -9.79
CA PHE A 185 -3.59 22.79 -8.37
C PHE A 185 -3.58 24.02 -7.41
N SER A 186 -2.96 25.12 -7.85
CA SER A 186 -2.81 26.36 -7.08
C SER A 186 -3.78 27.49 -7.46
N ALA A 187 -4.44 27.44 -8.62
CA ALA A 187 -5.29 28.55 -9.10
C ALA A 187 -6.73 28.45 -8.59
N THR A 188 -7.19 29.46 -7.86
CA THR A 188 -8.53 29.55 -7.24
C THR A 188 -9.66 29.80 -8.24
N ASN A 189 -9.35 30.16 -9.48
CA ASN A 189 -10.29 30.33 -10.59
C ASN A 189 -9.52 30.12 -11.89
N ALA A 190 -9.78 29.05 -12.62
CA ALA A 190 -9.22 28.86 -13.95
C ALA A 190 -10.35 28.51 -14.93
N ASN A 191 -10.63 29.46 -15.83
CA ASN A 191 -11.43 29.22 -17.02
C ASN A 191 -10.73 28.18 -17.87
N TRP A 192 -11.41 27.06 -18.10
CA TRP A 192 -10.91 25.92 -18.85
C TRP A 192 -11.16 26.08 -20.34
N ILE A 193 -10.47 27.02 -20.99
CA ILE A 193 -10.36 27.04 -22.45
C ILE A 193 -8.93 27.41 -22.83
N SER A 194 -8.16 26.42 -23.29
CA SER A 194 -7.68 26.39 -24.67
C SER A 194 -7.05 25.03 -24.97
N SER A 195 -7.76 24.25 -25.77
CA SER A 195 -7.23 23.07 -26.45
C SER A 195 -6.18 23.53 -27.47
N SER A 196 -4.94 23.71 -27.03
CA SER A 196 -3.82 23.84 -27.94
C SER A 196 -3.42 22.45 -28.44
N ASN A 197 -3.61 22.21 -29.75
CA ASN A 197 -3.24 20.97 -30.45
C ASN A 197 -1.72 20.79 -30.64
N SER A 198 -0.89 21.60 -29.97
CA SER A 198 0.56 21.48 -30.06
C SER A 198 1.06 20.43 -29.08
N LEU A 199 1.67 19.36 -29.62
CA LEU A 199 2.41 18.36 -28.83
C LEU A 199 3.41 19.03 -27.87
N TRP A 200 4.02 20.14 -28.28
CA TRP A 200 4.95 20.92 -27.45
C TRP A 200 4.28 21.60 -26.25
N ALA A 201 3.03 22.05 -26.36
CA ALA A 201 2.28 22.59 -25.22
C ALA A 201 1.87 21.49 -24.24
N GLN A 202 1.62 20.27 -24.72
CA GLN A 202 1.36 19.09 -23.89
C GLN A 202 2.64 18.62 -23.17
N PHE A 203 3.78 18.62 -23.86
CA PHE A 203 5.10 18.34 -23.27
C PHE A 203 5.54 19.43 -22.28
N ALA A 204 5.31 20.72 -22.57
CA ALA A 204 5.55 21.81 -21.63
C ALA A 204 4.64 21.71 -20.39
N GLY A 205 3.42 21.21 -20.55
CA GLY A 205 2.52 20.88 -19.43
C GLY A 205 3.06 19.77 -18.51
N LEU A 206 3.88 18.84 -19.02
CA LEU A 206 4.58 17.83 -18.19
C LEU A 206 5.60 18.48 -17.25
N LEU A 207 6.22 19.60 -17.65
CA LEU A 207 7.12 20.44 -16.84
C LEU A 207 6.35 21.41 -15.92
N ASN A 208 5.23 20.97 -15.33
CA ASN A 208 4.57 21.72 -14.28
C ASN A 208 5.46 21.73 -13.02
N ARG A 209 5.64 22.90 -12.39
CA ARG A 209 6.34 23.06 -11.10
C ARG A 209 5.81 22.10 -10.04
N ASP A 210 4.50 21.90 -9.95
CA ASP A 210 3.90 21.00 -8.95
C ASP A 210 4.22 19.53 -9.25
N ARG A 211 4.26 19.14 -10.54
CA ARG A 211 4.65 17.78 -10.97
C ARG A 211 6.11 17.51 -10.68
N LEU A 212 6.98 18.46 -11.03
CA LEU A 212 8.41 18.37 -10.78
C LEU A 212 8.70 18.35 -9.27
N ALA A 213 8.06 19.22 -8.50
CA ALA A 213 8.21 19.24 -7.04
C ALA A 213 7.75 17.93 -6.41
N PHE A 214 6.57 17.42 -6.79
CA PHE A 214 6.07 16.14 -6.28
C PHE A 214 7.00 14.99 -6.67
N GLY A 215 7.41 14.90 -7.95
CA GLY A 215 8.29 13.86 -8.46
C GLY A 215 9.68 13.88 -7.82
N LEU A 216 10.30 15.05 -7.71
CA LEU A 216 11.63 15.21 -7.12
C LEU A 216 11.61 14.94 -5.61
N VAL A 217 10.60 15.41 -4.88
CA VAL A 217 10.52 15.18 -3.42
C VAL A 217 10.21 13.71 -3.11
N SER A 218 9.23 13.11 -3.79
CA SER A 218 8.87 11.71 -3.55
C SER A 218 9.96 10.74 -4.03
N GLY A 219 10.48 10.95 -5.24
CA GLY A 219 11.59 10.18 -5.80
C GLY A 219 12.88 10.38 -5.03
N GLY A 220 13.17 11.62 -4.61
CA GLY A 220 14.33 11.94 -3.78
C GLY A 220 14.29 11.23 -2.43
N LEU A 221 13.15 11.23 -1.73
CA LEU A 221 13.01 10.48 -0.48
C LEU A 221 13.15 8.97 -0.70
N PHE A 222 12.52 8.42 -1.74
CA PHE A 222 12.66 7.00 -2.09
C PHE A 222 14.12 6.61 -2.31
N ILE A 223 14.84 7.38 -3.14
CA ILE A 223 16.27 7.16 -3.44
C ILE A 223 17.11 7.32 -2.18
N PHE A 224 16.85 8.33 -1.36
CA PHE A 224 17.58 8.56 -0.12
C PHE A 224 17.45 7.37 0.85
N LEU A 225 16.23 6.89 1.09
CA LEU A 225 15.99 5.74 1.96
C LEU A 225 16.56 4.44 1.35
N ALA A 226 16.41 4.25 0.04
CA ALA A 226 16.97 3.09 -0.66
C ALA A 226 18.50 3.09 -0.64
N ALA A 227 19.14 4.25 -0.84
CA ALA A 227 20.59 4.40 -0.76
C ALA A 227 21.09 4.16 0.68
N GLY A 228 20.38 4.65 1.69
CA GLY A 228 20.68 4.36 3.09
C GLY A 228 20.61 2.86 3.41
N CYS A 229 19.54 2.18 2.99
CA CYS A 229 19.41 0.73 3.17
C CYS A 229 20.45 -0.05 2.36
N TYR A 230 20.77 0.38 1.14
CA TYR A 230 21.81 -0.25 0.31
C TYR A 230 23.21 -0.05 0.90
N TYR A 231 23.50 1.12 1.48
CA TYR A 231 24.75 1.36 2.17
C TYR A 231 24.94 0.41 3.37
N LEU A 232 23.87 0.12 4.11
CA LEU A 232 23.90 -0.77 5.28
C LEU A 232 23.91 -2.26 4.91
N TYR A 233 23.16 -2.69 3.89
CA TYR A 233 22.89 -4.11 3.62
C TYR A 233 23.26 -4.57 2.20
N GLY A 234 23.82 -3.69 1.38
CA GLY A 234 24.30 -3.98 0.04
C GLY A 234 23.21 -4.47 -0.93
N PHE A 235 23.64 -5.28 -1.91
CA PHE A 235 22.75 -5.82 -2.94
C PHE A 235 21.66 -6.74 -2.41
N GLN A 236 21.87 -7.38 -1.25
CA GLN A 236 20.88 -8.25 -0.64
C GLN A 236 19.57 -7.50 -0.36
N PHE A 237 19.64 -6.27 0.14
CA PHE A 237 18.46 -5.41 0.29
C PHE A 237 17.74 -5.19 -1.04
N LEU A 238 18.47 -4.75 -2.07
CA LEU A 238 17.88 -4.41 -3.37
C LEU A 238 17.20 -5.64 -4.00
N TYR A 239 17.85 -6.80 -3.90
CA TYR A 239 17.30 -8.04 -4.40
C TYR A 239 16.04 -8.46 -3.64
N GLU A 240 16.13 -8.55 -2.31
CA GLU A 240 15.05 -9.14 -1.50
C GLU A 240 13.83 -8.24 -1.36
N ALA A 241 14.02 -6.93 -1.24
CA ALA A 241 12.91 -5.98 -1.07
C ALA A 241 12.26 -5.55 -2.41
N TYR A 242 13.01 -5.56 -3.53
CA TYR A 242 12.51 -5.03 -4.81
C TYR A 242 12.59 -6.04 -5.96
N LEU A 243 13.78 -6.53 -6.30
CA LEU A 243 13.98 -7.30 -7.54
C LEU A 243 13.33 -8.69 -7.51
N TYR A 244 13.27 -9.31 -6.33
CA TYR A 244 12.66 -10.63 -6.13
C TYR A 244 11.21 -10.68 -6.61
N HIS A 245 10.46 -9.58 -6.49
CA HIS A 245 9.06 -9.51 -6.94
C HIS A 245 8.89 -9.58 -8.46
N PHE A 246 9.91 -9.20 -9.23
CA PHE A 246 9.89 -9.29 -10.69
C PHE A 246 10.15 -10.71 -11.18
N THR A 247 10.99 -11.47 -10.48
CA THR A 247 11.34 -12.85 -10.85
C THR A 247 10.42 -13.89 -10.22
N ARG A 248 9.70 -13.54 -9.14
CA ARG A 248 8.78 -14.46 -8.45
C ARG A 248 7.72 -15.03 -9.41
N THR A 249 7.60 -16.36 -9.36
CA THR A 249 6.54 -17.17 -9.95
C THR A 249 5.94 -18.01 -8.83
N ASP A 250 4.64 -17.87 -8.58
CA ASP A 250 3.93 -18.66 -7.57
C ASP A 250 3.01 -19.65 -8.29
N ASN A 251 3.20 -20.93 -8.02
CA ASN A 251 2.61 -22.03 -8.79
C ASN A 251 1.65 -22.90 -7.98
N ARG A 252 1.65 -22.80 -6.64
CA ARG A 252 0.85 -23.71 -5.82
C ARG A 252 -0.41 -23.08 -5.28
N HIS A 253 -0.45 -21.74 -5.14
CA HIS A 253 -1.60 -21.02 -4.58
C HIS A 253 -1.86 -19.67 -5.26
N ASN A 254 -1.75 -19.64 -6.59
CA ASN A 254 -1.91 -18.42 -7.37
C ASN A 254 -3.30 -18.37 -8.02
N PHE A 255 -4.06 -17.32 -7.70
CA PHE A 255 -5.40 -17.06 -8.24
C PHE A 255 -5.40 -16.07 -9.40
N SER A 256 -4.23 -15.77 -9.95
CA SER A 256 -4.11 -14.97 -11.18
C SER A 256 -4.91 -15.61 -12.32
N VAL A 257 -5.48 -14.76 -13.18
CA VAL A 257 -6.09 -15.19 -14.45
C VAL A 257 -5.07 -15.96 -15.31
N TYR A 258 -3.78 -15.68 -15.15
CA TYR A 258 -2.68 -16.30 -15.88
C TYR A 258 -2.16 -17.59 -15.22
N PHE A 259 -2.70 -17.99 -14.07
CA PHE A 259 -2.18 -19.09 -13.26
C PHE A 259 -2.00 -20.38 -14.07
N TYR A 260 -3.05 -20.85 -14.76
CA TYR A 260 -3.02 -22.16 -15.41
C TYR A 260 -1.97 -22.22 -16.53
N ASP A 261 -1.86 -21.17 -17.36
CA ASP A 261 -0.87 -21.12 -18.43
C ASP A 261 0.56 -20.96 -17.90
N LEU A 262 0.76 -20.14 -16.85
CA LEU A 262 2.06 -20.02 -16.18
C LEU A 262 2.48 -21.32 -15.48
N TYR A 263 1.53 -22.06 -14.92
CA TYR A 263 1.76 -23.35 -14.28
C TYR A 263 2.20 -24.40 -15.30
N LEU A 264 1.52 -24.50 -16.43
CA LEU A 264 1.86 -25.45 -17.50
C LEU A 264 3.21 -25.16 -18.16
N ARG A 265 3.63 -23.88 -18.19
CA ARG A 265 4.89 -23.42 -18.79
C ARG A 265 5.98 -23.17 -17.75
N TYR A 266 5.87 -23.79 -16.59
CA TYR A 266 6.89 -23.64 -15.56
C TYR A 266 8.23 -24.23 -16.02
N ASN A 267 9.33 -23.53 -15.74
CA ASN A 267 10.69 -23.86 -16.19
C ASN A 267 10.92 -23.92 -17.71
N THR A 268 10.02 -23.37 -18.53
CA THR A 268 10.25 -23.21 -19.97
C THR A 268 10.57 -21.76 -20.34
N PRO A 269 11.37 -21.51 -21.40
CA PRO A 269 11.60 -20.16 -21.93
C PRO A 269 10.29 -19.45 -22.34
N SER A 270 9.29 -20.22 -22.77
CA SER A 270 7.97 -19.69 -23.15
C SER A 270 7.17 -19.16 -21.94
N GLY A 271 7.41 -19.68 -20.72
CA GLY A 271 6.79 -19.17 -19.50
C GLY A 271 7.21 -17.75 -19.16
N PHE A 272 8.47 -17.39 -19.40
CA PHE A 272 8.96 -16.01 -19.23
C PHE A 272 8.26 -15.03 -20.19
N GLY A 273 8.10 -15.43 -21.46
CA GLY A 273 7.39 -14.64 -22.47
C GLY A 273 5.92 -14.40 -22.11
N VAL A 274 5.22 -15.43 -21.63
CA VAL A 274 3.83 -15.30 -21.14
C VAL A 274 3.75 -14.38 -19.92
N GLY A 275 4.71 -14.48 -18.99
CA GLY A 275 4.79 -13.57 -17.85
C GLY A 275 4.96 -12.09 -18.25
N LEU A 276 5.71 -11.82 -19.32
CA LEU A 276 5.85 -10.47 -19.87
C LEU A 276 4.58 -10.02 -20.61
N LEU A 277 3.93 -10.90 -21.36
CA LEU A 277 2.67 -10.60 -22.03
C LEU A 277 1.54 -10.29 -21.04
N ALA A 278 1.51 -10.98 -19.90
CA ALA A 278 0.57 -10.69 -18.81
C ALA A 278 0.72 -9.27 -18.24
N PHE A 279 1.90 -8.66 -18.38
CA PHE A 279 2.15 -7.29 -17.94
C PHE A 279 1.55 -6.23 -18.87
N LEU A 280 1.36 -6.54 -20.16
CA LEU A 280 0.81 -5.59 -21.14
C LEU A 280 -0.62 -5.12 -20.79
N PRO A 281 -1.63 -5.99 -20.61
CA PRO A 281 -2.98 -5.54 -20.27
C PRO A 281 -3.02 -4.81 -18.93
N GLN A 282 -2.17 -5.21 -17.97
CA GLN A 282 -2.01 -4.51 -16.70
C GLN A 282 -1.48 -3.09 -16.93
N LEU A 283 -0.34 -2.92 -17.60
CA LEU A 283 0.28 -1.63 -17.86
C LEU A 283 -0.63 -0.70 -18.67
N THR A 284 -1.22 -1.20 -19.77
CA THR A 284 -2.13 -0.42 -20.60
C THR A 284 -3.32 0.08 -19.81
N SER A 285 -3.91 -0.76 -18.95
CA SER A 285 -5.05 -0.37 -18.11
C SER A 285 -4.65 0.64 -17.04
N LEU A 286 -3.48 0.50 -16.41
CA LEU A 286 -2.98 1.45 -15.43
C LEU A 286 -2.78 2.84 -16.05
N VAL A 287 -2.20 2.90 -17.26
CA VAL A 287 -2.02 4.14 -18.01
C VAL A 287 -3.36 4.75 -18.39
N ALA A 288 -4.27 3.94 -18.96
CA ALA A 288 -5.60 4.39 -19.37
C ALA A 288 -6.42 4.97 -18.20
N ILE A 289 -6.47 4.27 -17.07
CA ILE A 289 -7.17 4.73 -15.87
C ILE A 289 -6.56 6.03 -15.33
N SER A 290 -5.23 6.12 -15.29
CA SER A 290 -4.55 7.32 -14.78
C SER A 290 -4.91 8.56 -15.59
N PHE A 291 -4.98 8.46 -16.92
CA PHE A 291 -5.38 9.59 -17.76
C PHE A 291 -6.90 9.84 -17.76
N ALA A 292 -7.72 8.79 -17.78
CA ALA A 292 -9.17 8.92 -17.82
C ALA A 292 -9.76 9.45 -16.50
N TYR A 293 -9.24 8.97 -15.36
CA TYR A 293 -9.82 9.22 -14.04
C TYR A 293 -8.92 10.00 -13.10
N GLY A 294 -7.69 10.34 -13.47
CA GLY A 294 -6.74 11.05 -12.60
C GLY A 294 -7.23 12.40 -12.06
N ARG A 295 -8.34 12.94 -12.58
CA ARG A 295 -9.04 14.11 -12.00
C ARG A 295 -9.77 13.80 -10.69
N ASP A 296 -10.43 12.64 -10.57
CA ASP A 296 -10.96 12.15 -9.29
C ASP A 296 -9.94 11.17 -8.70
N LEU A 297 -8.93 11.73 -8.03
CA LEU A 297 -7.80 10.96 -7.52
C LEU A 297 -8.22 9.80 -6.60
N PRO A 298 -9.16 9.94 -5.63
CA PRO A 298 -9.67 8.81 -4.86
C PRO A 298 -10.23 7.68 -5.74
N PHE A 299 -11.03 8.01 -6.76
CA PHE A 299 -11.58 6.99 -7.67
C PHE A 299 -10.49 6.36 -8.54
N ALA A 300 -9.53 7.15 -9.04
CA ALA A 300 -8.41 6.65 -9.81
C ALA A 300 -7.57 5.65 -9.00
N LEU A 301 -7.19 5.98 -7.77
CA LEU A 301 -6.42 5.09 -6.89
C LEU A 301 -7.16 3.77 -6.63
N PHE A 302 -8.48 3.83 -6.40
CA PHE A 302 -9.31 2.64 -6.27
C PHE A 302 -9.28 1.78 -7.55
N ALA A 303 -9.54 2.38 -8.71
CA ALA A 303 -9.56 1.67 -9.99
C ALA A 303 -8.19 1.08 -10.37
N LEU A 304 -7.10 1.81 -10.09
CA LEU A 304 -5.72 1.35 -10.28
C LEU A 304 -5.43 0.13 -9.40
N THR A 305 -5.83 0.15 -8.12
CA THR A 305 -5.67 -0.99 -7.22
C THR A 305 -6.41 -2.22 -7.74
N MET A 306 -7.66 -2.04 -8.18
CA MET A 306 -8.49 -3.11 -8.71
C MET A 306 -7.87 -3.76 -9.94
N VAL A 307 -7.50 -2.95 -10.93
CA VAL A 307 -6.85 -3.43 -12.16
C VAL A 307 -5.50 -4.07 -11.89
N PHE A 308 -4.70 -3.47 -11.00
CA PHE A 308 -3.42 -4.04 -10.62
C PHE A 308 -3.58 -5.46 -10.06
N VAL A 309 -4.57 -5.67 -9.20
CA VAL A 309 -4.84 -6.99 -8.61
C VAL A 309 -5.42 -7.98 -9.62
N ILE A 310 -6.40 -7.56 -10.43
CA ILE A 310 -7.06 -8.42 -11.42
C ILE A 310 -6.05 -8.99 -12.43
N PHE A 311 -5.15 -8.14 -12.95
CA PHE A 311 -4.16 -8.54 -13.95
C PHE A 311 -2.79 -8.89 -13.36
N ASN A 312 -2.68 -9.04 -12.03
CA ASN A 312 -1.40 -9.45 -11.44
C ASN A 312 -1.08 -10.90 -11.83
N LYS A 313 0.17 -11.16 -12.22
CA LYS A 313 0.67 -12.52 -12.48
C LYS A 313 0.72 -13.41 -11.23
N VAL A 314 0.80 -12.82 -10.03
CA VAL A 314 0.77 -13.53 -8.74
C VAL A 314 -0.31 -12.90 -7.87
N CYS A 315 -1.38 -13.64 -7.61
CA CYS A 315 -2.49 -13.17 -6.78
C CYS A 315 -2.75 -14.19 -5.66
N THR A 316 -2.48 -13.82 -4.41
CA THR A 316 -2.68 -14.69 -3.25
C THR A 316 -4.12 -14.59 -2.71
N ALA A 317 -4.54 -15.55 -1.88
CA ALA A 317 -5.89 -15.57 -1.30
C ALA A 317 -6.23 -14.30 -0.50
N GLN A 318 -5.24 -13.74 0.21
CA GLN A 318 -5.40 -12.51 1.00
C GLN A 318 -5.75 -11.31 0.12
N VAL A 319 -5.07 -11.16 -1.01
CA VAL A 319 -5.30 -10.06 -1.96
C VAL A 319 -6.65 -10.23 -2.67
N ARG A 320 -6.99 -11.45 -3.09
CA ARG A 320 -8.26 -11.74 -3.78
C ARG A 320 -9.49 -11.52 -2.89
N ASN A 321 -9.47 -12.06 -1.67
CA ASN A 321 -10.65 -12.03 -0.79
C ASN A 321 -10.94 -10.62 -0.24
N THR A 322 -9.94 -9.73 -0.23
CA THR A 322 -10.10 -8.32 0.15
C THR A 322 -10.87 -7.50 -0.92
N ILE A 323 -10.87 -7.96 -2.17
CA ILE A 323 -11.39 -7.21 -3.33
C ILE A 323 -12.68 -7.84 -3.91
N LEU A 324 -12.80 -9.16 -3.90
CA LEU A 324 -13.98 -9.88 -4.40
C LEU A 324 -14.55 -10.77 -3.27
N PRO A 325 -15.43 -10.25 -2.40
CA PRO A 325 -16.01 -11.03 -1.31
C PRO A 325 -17.06 -12.06 -1.78
N PHE A 326 -17.41 -12.09 -3.06
CA PHE A 326 -18.44 -12.99 -3.59
C PHE A 326 -17.83 -14.17 -4.34
N ARG A 327 -17.59 -15.27 -3.61
CA ARG A 327 -17.78 -16.63 -4.12
C ARG A 327 -17.99 -17.59 -2.94
N THR A 328 -19.23 -18.06 -2.83
CA THR A 328 -19.61 -19.32 -2.17
C THR A 328 -18.90 -20.50 -2.81
#